data_AF-A0A942GM23-F1
#
_entry.id   AF-A0A942GM23-F1
#
_cell.length_a   1.000
_cell.length_b   1.000
_cell.length_c   1.000
_cell.angle_alpha   90.00
_cell.angle_beta   90.00
_cell.angle_gamma   90.00
#
_symmetry.space_group_name_H-M   'P 1'
#
loop_
_entity.id
_entity.type
_entity.pdbx_description
1 polymer ?
#
loop_
_entity_poly.entity_id
_entity_poly.type
_entity_poly.pdbx_seq_one_letter_code
_entity_poly.pdbx_strand_id
1 'polypeptide(L)'
;RLSQPDVDRLLHQDEVEATQSVTLPKGLNELTLGKVRTCLVQSAVPLSAEQAGLGCGVSRITARRYLEYLVEQGTARVDLSYGTGRPSRQYSVSK
;
A
#
# COMPACT_ATOMS: atom_id res chain seq x y z
N ARG A 1 3.38 30.68 1.83
CA ARG A 1 2.16 29.89 2.17
C ARG A 1 2.02 28.81 1.10
N LEU A 2 2.16 27.51 1.31
CA LEU A 2 2.36 26.68 2.50
C LEU A 2 3.70 25.93 2.38
N SER A 3 4.48 25.88 3.45
CA SER A 3 5.72 25.11 3.55
C SER A 3 5.38 23.74 4.15
N GLN A 4 5.78 22.64 3.51
CA GLN A 4 5.63 21.29 4.06
C GLN A 4 7.01 20.71 4.38
N PRO A 5 7.48 20.79 5.63
CA PRO A 5 8.56 19.95 6.11
C PRO A 5 8.08 18.72 6.91
N ASP A 6 6.77 18.47 7.05
CA ASP A 6 6.25 17.44 7.99
C ASP A 6 6.08 16.03 7.41
N VAL A 7 6.54 15.76 6.18
CA VAL A 7 6.40 14.42 5.57
C VAL A 7 7.62 13.51 5.87
N ASP A 8 8.77 14.08 6.21
CA ASP A 8 10.03 13.31 6.33
C ASP A 8 10.26 12.64 7.69
N ARG A 9 9.44 12.94 8.71
CA ARG A 9 9.70 12.45 10.07
C ARG A 9 9.14 11.06 10.37
N LEU A 10 8.21 10.57 9.56
CA LEU A 10 7.64 9.22 9.70
C LEU A 10 8.49 8.12 9.02
N LEU A 11 9.57 8.49 8.33
CA LEU A 11 10.39 7.58 7.53
C LEU A 11 11.63 7.02 8.28
N HIS A 12 11.99 7.59 9.44
CA HIS A 12 13.29 7.34 10.09
C HIS A 12 13.24 6.38 11.30
N GLN A 13 12.13 5.65 11.52
CA GLN A 13 12.01 4.76 12.70
C GLN A 13 12.03 3.25 12.38
N ASP A 14 12.14 2.83 11.12
CA ASP A 14 12.00 1.43 10.71
C ASP A 14 13.34 0.70 10.44
N GLU A 15 14.45 1.14 11.05
CA GLU A 15 15.78 0.57 10.76
C GLU A 15 16.18 -0.61 11.67
N VAL A 16 15.23 -1.29 12.33
CA VAL A 16 15.58 -2.39 13.24
C VAL A 16 14.67 -3.62 13.07
N GLU A 17 15.33 -4.76 12.83
CA GLU A 17 14.87 -6.18 12.83
C GLU A 17 14.16 -6.70 11.55
N ALA A 18 14.83 -7.38 10.61
CA ALA A 18 15.44 -8.73 10.63
C ALA A 18 14.46 -9.89 10.37
N THR A 19 14.60 -10.54 9.20
CA THR A 19 14.77 -12.00 8.94
C THR A 19 14.20 -12.41 7.56
N GLN A 20 15.03 -13.11 6.77
CA GLN A 20 14.74 -13.68 5.43
C GLN A 20 14.40 -12.67 4.32
N SER A 21 15.39 -11.87 3.89
CA SER A 21 15.18 -10.81 2.91
C SER A 21 15.04 -11.35 1.49
N VAL A 22 13.80 -11.56 1.04
CA VAL A 22 13.42 -10.94 -0.24
C VAL A 22 13.64 -9.47 0.00
N THR A 23 14.75 -8.91 -0.50
CA THR A 23 15.07 -7.51 -0.27
C THR A 23 13.94 -6.68 -0.86
N LEU A 24 13.13 -6.07 0.00
CA LEU A 24 12.06 -5.20 -0.44
C LEU A 24 12.66 -4.08 -1.33
N PRO A 25 11.94 -3.63 -2.36
CA PRO A 25 12.39 -2.50 -3.17
C PRO A 25 12.66 -1.29 -2.27
N LYS A 26 13.66 -0.49 -2.64
CA LYS A 26 14.02 0.71 -1.88
C LYS A 26 12.77 1.57 -1.60
N GLY A 27 12.56 1.91 -0.33
CA GLY A 27 11.41 2.72 0.10
C GLY A 27 10.15 1.94 0.46
N LEU A 28 10.21 0.60 0.53
CA LEU A 28 9.22 -0.25 1.20
C LEU A 28 9.81 -0.83 2.49
N ASN A 29 8.98 -0.99 3.51
CA ASN A 29 9.31 -1.65 4.77
C ASN A 29 8.26 -2.72 5.12
N GLU A 30 8.68 -3.77 5.84
CA GLU A 30 7.84 -4.92 6.15
C GLU A 30 6.64 -4.55 7.03
N LEU A 31 6.82 -3.62 7.97
CA LEU A 31 5.76 -3.19 8.89
C LEU A 31 4.56 -2.57 8.13
N THR A 32 4.84 -1.69 7.19
CA THR A 32 3.81 -1.06 6.35
C THR A 32 3.24 -2.06 5.35
N LEU A 33 4.08 -2.95 4.78
CA LEU A 33 3.61 -4.01 3.90
C LEU A 33 2.60 -4.92 4.62
N GLY A 34 2.88 -5.28 5.87
CA GLY A 34 1.99 -6.06 6.73
C GLY A 34 0.65 -5.35 6.98
N LYS A 35 0.67 -4.05 7.26
CA LYS A 35 -0.56 -3.24 7.42
C LYS A 35 -1.39 -3.22 6.14
N VAL A 36 -0.76 -2.96 4.98
CA VAL A 36 -1.42 -2.91 3.67
C VAL A 36 -2.01 -4.28 3.30
N ARG A 37 -1.25 -5.36 3.52
CA ARG A 37 -1.73 -6.72 3.31
C ARG A 37 -2.93 -7.04 4.20
N THR A 38 -2.86 -6.70 5.48
CA THR A 38 -3.95 -6.96 6.44
C THR A 38 -5.23 -6.22 6.05
N CYS A 39 -5.12 -4.94 5.69
CA CYS A 39 -6.25 -4.15 5.21
C CYS A 39 -6.90 -4.76 3.96
N LEU A 40 -6.09 -5.25 3.02
CA LEU A 40 -6.58 -5.90 1.81
C LEU A 40 -7.29 -7.23 2.12
N VAL A 41 -6.75 -8.04 3.03
CA VAL A 41 -7.32 -9.33 3.47
C VAL A 41 -8.63 -9.15 4.25
N GLN A 42 -8.71 -8.13 5.09
CA GLN A 42 -9.90 -7.85 5.89
C GLN A 42 -11.03 -7.21 5.08
N SER A 43 -10.74 -6.70 3.88
CA SER A 43 -11.75 -6.08 3.03
C SER A 43 -12.56 -7.14 2.28
N ALA A 44 -13.89 -7.10 2.46
CA ALA A 44 -14.82 -7.94 1.69
C ALA A 44 -14.94 -7.53 0.22
N VAL A 45 -14.52 -6.31 -0.12
CA VAL A 45 -14.59 -5.74 -1.48
C VAL A 45 -13.22 -5.26 -1.95
N PRO A 46 -12.96 -5.19 -3.26
CA PRO A 46 -11.77 -4.56 -3.78
C PRO A 46 -11.61 -3.12 -3.28
N LEU A 47 -10.38 -2.72 -2.98
CA LEU A 47 -10.05 -1.39 -2.47
C LEU A 47 -9.26 -0.60 -3.49
N SER A 48 -9.56 0.68 -3.64
CA SER A 48 -8.64 1.61 -4.29
C SER A 48 -7.41 1.88 -3.41
N ALA A 49 -6.34 2.38 -4.00
CA ALA A 49 -5.16 2.83 -3.23
C ALA A 49 -5.48 3.95 -2.23
N GLU A 50 -6.54 4.74 -2.49
CA GLU A 50 -7.02 5.76 -1.54
C GLU A 50 -7.67 5.13 -0.32
N GLN A 51 -8.61 4.19 -0.55
CA GLN A 51 -9.29 3.47 0.54
C GLN A 51 -8.32 2.64 1.36
N ALA A 52 -7.37 1.96 0.71
CA ALA A 52 -6.31 1.23 1.40
C ALA A 52 -5.41 2.18 2.21
N GLY A 53 -5.05 3.34 1.67
CA GLY A 53 -4.28 4.36 2.41
C GLY A 53 -4.99 4.82 3.68
N LEU A 54 -6.28 5.14 3.57
CA LEU A 54 -7.12 5.51 4.71
C LEU A 54 -7.21 4.37 5.73
N GLY A 55 -7.45 3.14 5.28
CA GLY A 55 -7.58 1.97 6.16
C GLY A 55 -6.26 1.55 6.85
N CYS A 56 -5.12 1.84 6.24
CA CYS A 56 -3.79 1.48 6.77
C CYS A 56 -3.09 2.61 7.53
N GLY A 57 -3.63 3.84 7.47
CA GLY A 57 -2.98 5.02 8.04
C GLY A 57 -1.75 5.49 7.26
N VAL A 58 -1.75 5.36 5.92
CA VAL A 58 -0.66 5.81 5.06
C VAL A 58 -1.17 6.66 3.89
N SER A 59 -0.28 7.42 3.24
CA SER A 59 -0.68 8.19 2.06
C SER A 59 -1.17 7.28 0.93
N ARG A 60 -2.04 7.80 0.05
CA ARG A 60 -2.47 7.11 -1.18
C ARG A 60 -1.30 6.65 -2.03
N ILE A 61 -0.25 7.47 -2.17
CA ILE A 61 0.93 7.14 -2.98
C ILE A 61 1.71 5.99 -2.33
N THR A 62 1.85 6.02 -1.00
CA THR A 62 2.45 4.94 -0.21
C THR A 62 1.66 3.66 -0.43
N ALA A 63 0.36 3.64 -0.10
CA ALA A 63 -0.50 2.47 -0.30
C ALA A 63 -0.43 1.92 -1.72
N ARG A 64 -0.45 2.77 -2.75
CA ARG A 64 -0.30 2.33 -4.15
C ARG A 64 0.99 1.53 -4.35
N ARG A 65 2.14 2.02 -3.89
CA ARG A 65 3.43 1.32 -4.06
C ARG A 65 3.40 -0.08 -3.44
N TYR A 66 2.88 -0.20 -2.22
CA TYR A 66 2.76 -1.49 -1.54
C TYR A 66 1.77 -2.43 -2.24
N LEU A 67 0.65 -1.91 -2.73
CA LEU A 67 -0.34 -2.70 -3.47
C LEU A 67 0.22 -3.21 -4.81
N GLU A 68 0.95 -2.37 -5.55
CA GLU A 68 1.64 -2.81 -6.78
C GLU A 68 2.68 -3.88 -6.48
N TYR A 69 3.46 -3.72 -5.39
CA TYR A 69 4.40 -4.75 -4.96
C TYR A 69 3.69 -6.07 -4.63
N LEU A 70 2.56 -6.03 -3.91
CA LEU A 70 1.77 -7.25 -3.62
C LEU A 70 1.24 -7.92 -4.89
N VAL A 71 0.91 -7.14 -5.93
CA VAL A 71 0.52 -7.63 -7.25
C VAL A 71 1.71 -8.28 -7.98
N GLU A 72 2.87 -7.65 -7.96
CA GLU A 72 4.12 -8.21 -8.52
C GLU A 72 4.51 -9.53 -7.84
N GLN A 73 4.26 -9.64 -6.53
CA GLN A 73 4.47 -10.90 -5.78
C GLN A 73 3.34 -11.93 -5.99
N GLY A 74 2.30 -11.61 -6.77
CA GLY A 74 1.16 -12.50 -7.03
C GLY A 74 0.18 -12.66 -5.86
N THR A 75 0.40 -11.98 -4.74
CA THR A 75 -0.45 -12.06 -3.53
C THR A 75 -1.69 -11.14 -3.58
N ALA A 76 -1.71 -10.20 -4.51
CA ALA A 76 -2.86 -9.37 -4.82
C ALA A 76 -3.12 -9.34 -6.33
N ARG A 77 -4.34 -8.97 -6.70
CA ARG A 77 -4.74 -8.70 -8.09
C ARG A 77 -5.27 -7.28 -8.21
N VAL A 78 -5.11 -6.70 -9.40
CA VAL A 78 -5.61 -5.38 -9.74
C VAL A 78 -6.63 -5.49 -10.86
N ASP A 79 -7.77 -4.84 -10.67
CA ASP A 79 -8.84 -4.69 -11.64
C ASP A 79 -9.10 -3.20 -11.89
N LEU A 80 -9.67 -2.87 -13.06
CA LEU A 80 -10.14 -1.53 -13.36
C LEU A 80 -11.63 -1.42 -13.06
N SER A 81 -12.00 -0.49 -12.18
CA SER A 81 -13.40 -0.14 -11.94
C SER A 81 -13.77 1.08 -12.78
N TYR A 82 -14.78 0.90 -13.63
CA TYR A 82 -15.36 1.93 -14.49
C TYR A 82 -16.65 2.44 -13.83
N GLY A 83 -16.55 3.56 -13.10
CA GLY A 83 -17.72 4.28 -12.58
C GLY A 83 -18.14 5.42 -13.52
N THR A 84 -18.97 6.35 -13.03
CA THR A 84 -19.37 7.58 -13.75
C THR A 84 -18.24 8.61 -13.91
N GLY A 85 -17.02 8.28 -13.47
CA GLY A 85 -15.83 9.12 -13.52
C GLY A 85 -14.65 8.44 -14.20
N ARG A 86 -13.43 8.93 -13.92
CA ARG A 86 -12.21 8.31 -14.45
C ARG A 86 -12.07 6.88 -13.90
N PRO A 87 -11.66 5.89 -14.72
CA PRO A 87 -11.39 4.55 -14.25
C PRO A 87 -10.40 4.56 -13.07
N SER A 88 -10.67 3.75 -12.06
CA SER A 88 -9.79 3.61 -10.90
C SER A 88 -9.30 2.18 -10.76
N ARG A 89 -8.04 2.02 -10.33
CA ARG A 89 -7.48 0.71 -9.97
C ARG A 89 -8.06 0.26 -8.64
N GLN A 90 -8.56 -0.97 -8.62
CA GLN A 90 -9.09 -1.65 -7.45
C GLN A 90 -8.25 -2.89 -7.20
N TYR A 91 -7.83 -3.08 -5.96
CA TYR A 91 -6.96 -4.16 -5.54
C TYR A 91 -7.74 -5.12 -4.66
N SER A 92 -7.49 -6.41 -4.80
CA SER A 92 -8.03 -7.45 -3.90
C SER A 92 -7.02 -8.59 -3.74
N VAL A 93 -7.21 -9.43 -2.74
CA VAL A 93 -6.33 -10.59 -2.53
C VAL A 93 -6.46 -11.56 -3.71
N SER A 94 -5.33 -12.12 -4.15
CA SER A 94 -5.32 -13.21 -5.13
C SER A 94 -5.91 -14.47 -4.50
N LYS A 95 -6.78 -15.18 -5.22
CA LYS A 95 -7.31 -16.47 -4.78
C LYS A 95 -6.27 -17.58 -4.91
#